data_AF-A0A7S3IK53-F1
#
_entry.id   AF-A0A7S3IK53-F1
#
_cell.length_a   1.000
_cell.length_b   1.000
_cell.length_c   1.000
_cell.angle_alpha   90.00
_cell.angle_beta   90.00
_cell.angle_gamma   90.00
#
_symmetry.space_group_name_H-M   'P 1'
#
loop_
_entity.id
_entity.type
_entity.pdbx_description
1 polymer ?
#
loop_
_entity_poly.entity_id
_entity_poly.type
_entity_poly.pdbx_seq_one_letter_code
_entity_poly.pdbx_strand_id
1 'polypeptide(L)'
;MLQIRQNLISIIKRLTSEKRPNFIIDTLCLALTYVIFHTHQIGSYVDELKGSLATTAAEMISLANVTKLIASECENDDIVIEESLRESMYNNIDLVCVNLLTEGLNKAAEDILSGTHHLFASTPADRKPLEMRLLKLELVRSMTSWMKLKLPNQIICDIHKTNSAMFNLIFSELNEPQQSEDNYTAATDCIIQLLTLSKKSREFKDLADFMLAQ
;
A
#
# COMPACT_ATOMS: atom_id res chain seq x y z
N MET A 1 -13.77 22.18 6.57
CA MET A 1 -12.72 21.14 6.49
C MET A 1 -12.91 20.14 5.35
N LEU A 2 -14.13 19.69 5.02
CA LEU A 2 -14.39 18.79 3.87
C LEU A 2 -13.76 19.29 2.54
N GLN A 3 -13.81 20.60 2.28
CA GLN A 3 -13.20 21.20 1.10
C GLN A 3 -11.66 21.11 1.10
N ILE A 4 -11.01 21.18 2.26
CA ILE A 4 -9.54 21.02 2.38
C ILE A 4 -9.16 19.58 2.06
N ARG A 5 -9.91 18.61 2.59
CA ARG A 5 -9.72 17.18 2.30
C ARG A 5 -9.82 16.89 0.79
N GLN A 6 -10.89 17.36 0.16
CA GLN A 6 -11.10 17.18 -1.28
C GLN A 6 -10.01 17.88 -2.13
N ASN A 7 -9.58 19.07 -1.72
CA ASN A 7 -8.49 19.77 -2.38
C ASN A 7 -7.17 18.99 -2.26
N LEU A 8 -6.84 18.46 -1.08
CA LEU A 8 -5.65 17.64 -0.88
C LEU A 8 -5.68 16.37 -1.73
N ILE A 9 -6.81 15.66 -1.76
CA ILE A 9 -7.01 14.48 -2.62
C ILE A 9 -6.78 14.84 -4.10
N SER A 10 -7.38 15.94 -4.57
CA SER A 10 -7.21 16.40 -5.95
C SER A 10 -5.75 16.74 -6.27
N ILE A 11 -5.05 17.40 -5.35
CA ILE A 11 -3.63 17.73 -5.49
C ILE A 11 -2.80 16.45 -5.53
N ILE A 12 -3.02 15.49 -4.63
CA ILE A 12 -2.32 14.20 -4.63
C ILE A 12 -2.51 13.50 -5.98
N LYS A 13 -3.74 13.34 -6.45
CA LYS A 13 -4.03 12.73 -7.76
C LYS A 13 -3.27 13.41 -8.90
N ARG A 14 -3.30 14.75 -8.93
CA ARG A 14 -2.61 15.53 -9.95
C ARG A 14 -1.09 15.34 -9.88
N LEU A 15 -0.49 15.41 -8.68
CA LEU A 15 0.96 15.30 -8.55
C LEU A 15 1.46 13.86 -8.78
N THR A 16 0.65 12.86 -8.42
CA THR A 16 0.90 11.45 -8.76
C THR A 16 0.85 11.23 -10.27
N SER A 17 -0.14 11.81 -10.98
CA SER A 17 -0.21 11.69 -12.44
C SER A 17 0.87 12.51 -13.17
N GLU A 18 1.30 13.64 -12.59
CA GLU A 18 2.45 14.42 -13.04
C GLU A 18 3.81 13.80 -12.67
N LYS A 19 3.83 12.66 -11.96
CA LYS A 19 5.04 11.95 -11.53
C LYS A 19 6.00 12.85 -10.75
N ARG A 20 5.45 13.65 -9.85
CA ARG A 20 6.24 14.51 -8.95
C ARG A 20 7.01 13.65 -7.94
N PRO A 21 8.13 14.16 -7.38
CA PRO A 21 8.92 13.42 -6.41
C PRO A 21 8.09 12.86 -5.24
N ASN A 22 8.33 11.59 -4.88
CA ASN A 22 7.56 10.88 -3.86
C ASN A 22 7.55 11.61 -2.51
N PHE A 23 8.64 12.25 -2.10
CA PHE A 23 8.67 12.99 -0.84
C PHE A 23 7.60 14.09 -0.74
N ILE A 24 7.23 14.72 -1.87
CA ILE A 24 6.15 15.72 -1.91
C ILE A 24 4.81 15.03 -1.71
N ILE A 25 4.60 13.91 -2.41
CA ILE A 25 3.38 13.10 -2.32
C ILE A 25 3.23 12.57 -0.89
N ASP A 26 4.28 12.04 -0.29
CA ASP A 26 4.33 11.54 1.08
C ASP A 26 3.96 12.64 2.09
N THR A 27 4.51 13.84 1.91
CA THR A 27 4.17 15.01 2.75
C THR A 27 2.69 15.37 2.65
N LEU A 28 2.11 15.30 1.44
CA LEU A 28 0.69 15.56 1.24
C LEU A 28 -0.21 14.45 1.78
N CYS A 29 0.23 13.19 1.69
CA CYS A 29 -0.45 12.05 2.30
C CYS A 29 -0.48 12.20 3.83
N LEU A 30 0.63 12.61 4.44
CA LEU A 30 0.69 12.92 5.87
C LEU A 30 -0.23 14.09 6.26
N ALA A 31 -0.23 15.17 5.48
CA ALA A 31 -1.15 16.28 5.69
C ALA A 31 -2.62 15.83 5.60
N LEU A 32 -2.95 14.98 4.63
CA LEU A 32 -4.28 14.39 4.49
C LEU A 32 -4.65 13.52 5.70
N THR A 33 -3.72 12.71 6.21
CA THR A 33 -3.90 11.92 7.44
C THR A 33 -4.25 12.81 8.64
N TYR A 34 -3.52 13.91 8.85
CA TYR A 34 -3.86 14.85 9.93
C TYR A 34 -5.24 15.49 9.74
N VAL A 35 -5.60 15.86 8.51
CA VAL A 35 -6.95 16.38 8.23
C VAL A 35 -8.02 15.33 8.54
N ILE A 36 -7.77 14.03 8.27
CA ILE A 36 -8.70 12.95 8.60
C ILE A 36 -8.89 12.86 10.12
N PHE A 37 -7.81 12.88 10.90
CA PHE A 37 -7.90 12.85 12.36
C PHE A 37 -8.74 14.00 12.92
N HIS A 38 -8.58 15.21 12.38
CA HIS A 38 -9.26 16.40 12.88
C HIS A 38 -10.68 16.61 12.30
N THR A 39 -11.13 15.74 11.39
CA THR A 39 -12.47 15.83 10.79
C THR A 39 -13.48 14.81 11.32
N HIS A 40 -13.07 13.91 12.23
CA HIS A 40 -13.94 12.98 12.99
C HIS A 40 -14.93 12.12 12.15
N GLN A 41 -14.68 11.89 10.85
CA GLN A 41 -15.52 11.06 9.96
C GLN A 41 -14.90 9.68 9.71
N ILE A 42 -14.69 8.94 10.80
CA ILE A 42 -13.88 7.71 10.85
C ILE A 42 -14.49 6.57 10.03
N GLY A 43 -15.82 6.43 9.98
CA GLY A 43 -16.46 5.25 9.38
C GLY A 43 -16.49 5.24 7.85
N SER A 44 -16.47 6.40 7.18
CA SER A 44 -16.65 6.48 5.72
C SER A 44 -15.43 6.97 4.95
N TYR A 45 -14.36 7.40 5.64
CA TYR A 45 -13.21 7.97 4.93
C TYR A 45 -12.47 6.92 4.11
N VAL A 46 -12.41 5.66 4.55
CA VAL A 46 -11.71 4.58 3.82
C VAL A 46 -12.37 4.34 2.46
N ASP A 47 -13.71 4.25 2.44
CA ASP A 47 -14.48 4.08 1.21
C ASP A 47 -14.43 5.32 0.31
N GLU A 48 -14.45 6.53 0.91
CA GLU A 48 -14.29 7.79 0.16
C GLU A 48 -12.89 7.91 -0.45
N LEU A 49 -11.85 7.59 0.31
CA LEU A 49 -10.47 7.57 -0.15
C LEU A 49 -10.29 6.50 -1.23
N LYS A 50 -10.89 5.32 -1.07
CA LYS A 50 -10.90 4.27 -2.10
C LYS A 50 -11.56 4.77 -3.37
N GLY A 51 -12.76 5.34 -3.28
CA GLY A 51 -13.46 5.93 -4.43
C GLY A 51 -12.64 7.03 -5.14
N SER A 52 -11.74 7.70 -4.41
CA SER A 52 -10.95 8.81 -4.92
C SER A 52 -9.55 8.43 -5.42
N LEU A 53 -8.88 7.49 -4.76
CA LEU A 53 -7.46 7.14 -4.93
C LEU A 53 -7.24 5.67 -5.31
N ALA A 54 -8.26 4.89 -5.64
CA ALA A 54 -8.10 3.50 -6.09
C ALA A 54 -8.22 3.33 -7.62
N THR A 55 -8.08 4.40 -8.42
CA THR A 55 -8.39 4.33 -9.86
C THR A 55 -7.22 3.86 -10.72
N THR A 56 -5.99 4.06 -10.27
CA THR A 56 -4.76 3.58 -10.93
C THR A 56 -3.83 2.96 -9.90
N ALA A 57 -2.86 2.15 -10.33
CA ALA A 57 -1.86 1.57 -9.44
C ALA A 57 -1.06 2.63 -8.65
N ALA A 58 -0.72 3.76 -9.28
CA ALA A 58 0.01 4.85 -8.63
C ALA A 58 -0.85 5.58 -7.58
N GLU A 59 -2.14 5.81 -7.88
CA GLU A 59 -3.08 6.33 -6.89
C GLU A 59 -3.28 5.33 -5.75
N MET A 60 -3.35 4.02 -6.05
CA MET A 60 -3.50 2.96 -5.05
C MET A 60 -2.31 2.94 -4.06
N ILE A 61 -1.09 3.19 -4.55
CA ILE A 61 0.08 3.35 -3.68
C ILE A 61 -0.08 4.60 -2.80
N SER A 62 -0.63 5.69 -3.32
CA SER A 62 -0.93 6.89 -2.53
C SER A 62 -1.98 6.60 -1.45
N LEU A 63 -3.05 5.86 -1.79
CA LEU A 63 -4.06 5.38 -0.86
C LEU A 63 -3.42 4.53 0.25
N ALA A 64 -2.60 3.54 -0.14
CA ALA A 64 -1.88 2.67 0.78
C ALA A 64 -0.97 3.44 1.73
N ASN A 65 -0.38 4.54 1.26
CA ASN A 65 0.47 5.39 2.07
C ASN A 65 -0.35 6.20 3.09
N VAL A 66 -1.47 6.80 2.67
CA VAL A 66 -2.38 7.53 3.57
C VAL A 66 -2.90 6.62 4.66
N THR A 67 -3.40 5.43 4.30
CA THR A 67 -3.94 4.48 5.27
C THR A 67 -2.86 3.91 6.20
N LYS A 68 -1.63 3.74 5.72
CA LYS A 68 -0.47 3.35 6.54
C LYS A 68 -0.14 4.42 7.56
N LEU A 69 -0.11 5.68 7.11
CA LEU A 69 0.14 6.83 7.97
C LEU A 69 -0.97 6.96 9.02
N ILE A 70 -2.24 6.71 8.68
CA ILE A 70 -3.31 6.65 9.68
C ILE A 70 -3.00 5.59 10.72
N ALA A 71 -2.61 4.37 10.31
CA ALA A 71 -2.30 3.30 11.24
C ALA A 71 -1.09 3.62 12.14
N SER A 72 0.00 4.16 11.59
CA SER A 72 1.21 4.47 12.36
C SER A 72 1.03 5.70 13.26
N GLU A 73 0.34 6.73 12.77
CA GLU A 73 0.14 7.96 13.53
C GLU A 73 -0.90 7.76 14.65
N CYS A 74 -1.85 6.83 14.52
CA CYS A 74 -2.73 6.45 15.64
C CYS A 74 -1.96 5.91 16.86
N GLU A 75 -0.79 5.30 16.63
CA GLU A 75 0.12 4.80 17.66
C GLU A 75 1.11 5.87 18.16
N ASN A 76 1.10 7.07 17.58
CA ASN A 76 2.02 8.14 17.94
C ASN A 76 1.44 9.00 19.07
N ASP A 77 2.05 8.89 20.26
CA ASP A 77 1.66 9.61 21.47
C ASP A 77 1.80 11.15 21.35
N ASP A 78 2.62 11.66 20.42
CA ASP A 78 2.78 13.10 20.18
C ASP A 78 1.56 13.73 19.49
N ILE A 79 0.65 12.91 18.94
CA ILE A 79 -0.53 13.37 18.22
C ILE A 79 -1.72 13.38 19.18
N VAL A 80 -2.18 14.58 19.49
CA VAL A 80 -3.31 14.80 20.39
C VAL A 80 -4.62 14.57 19.62
N ILE A 81 -5.15 13.35 19.73
CA ILE A 81 -6.50 12.97 19.30
C ILE A 81 -7.31 12.44 20.49
N GLU A 82 -8.64 12.52 20.39
CA GLU A 82 -9.53 11.94 21.39
C GLU A 82 -9.36 10.41 21.46
N GLU A 83 -9.35 9.82 22.67
CA GLU A 83 -9.15 8.37 22.83
C GLU A 83 -10.23 7.55 22.13
N SER A 84 -11.48 8.00 22.15
CA SER A 84 -12.60 7.39 21.43
C SER A 84 -12.39 7.40 19.91
N LEU A 85 -11.76 8.45 19.38
CA LEU A 85 -11.38 8.53 17.96
C LEU A 85 -10.27 7.51 17.67
N ARG A 86 -9.27 7.40 18.55
CA ARG A 86 -8.16 6.45 18.42
C ARG A 86 -8.65 5.00 18.42
N GLU A 87 -9.48 4.62 19.40
CA GLU A 87 -10.11 3.30 19.47
C GLU A 87 -10.95 2.99 18.22
N SER A 88 -11.73 3.97 17.75
CA SER A 88 -12.51 3.81 16.52
C SER A 88 -11.62 3.67 15.29
N MET A 89 -10.49 4.36 15.21
CA MET A 89 -9.51 4.18 14.13
C MET A 89 -8.92 2.77 14.16
N TYR A 90 -8.53 2.22 15.32
CA TYR A 90 -8.06 0.84 15.43
C TYR A 90 -9.07 -0.17 14.91
N ASN A 91 -10.35 -0.01 15.28
CA ASN A 91 -11.41 -0.89 14.77
C ASN A 91 -11.58 -0.79 13.24
N ASN A 92 -11.29 0.37 12.64
CA ASN A 92 -11.35 0.56 11.20
C ASN A 92 -10.06 0.10 10.48
N ILE A 93 -8.91 0.06 11.16
CA ILE A 93 -7.64 -0.41 10.57
C ILE A 93 -7.79 -1.86 10.09
N ASP A 94 -8.54 -2.71 10.78
CA ASP A 94 -8.79 -4.09 10.35
C ASP A 94 -9.50 -4.13 8.99
N LEU A 95 -10.56 -3.32 8.82
CA LEU A 95 -11.30 -3.19 7.56
C LEU A 95 -10.41 -2.59 6.46
N VAL A 96 -9.60 -1.59 6.80
CA VAL A 96 -8.61 -0.98 5.92
C VAL A 96 -7.60 -2.01 5.44
N CYS A 97 -7.08 -2.85 6.34
CA CYS A 97 -6.10 -3.88 6.02
C CYS A 97 -6.67 -4.87 5.00
N VAL A 98 -7.91 -5.32 5.20
CA VAL A 98 -8.62 -6.21 4.27
C VAL A 98 -8.73 -5.53 2.90
N ASN A 99 -9.32 -4.35 2.85
CA ASN A 99 -9.62 -3.67 1.60
C ASN A 99 -8.34 -3.28 0.84
N LEU A 100 -7.31 -2.86 1.56
CA LEU A 100 -6.08 -2.41 0.93
C LEU A 100 -5.22 -3.58 0.44
N LEU A 101 -4.97 -4.58 1.29
CA LEU A 101 -4.10 -5.70 0.93
C LEU A 101 -4.80 -6.60 -0.09
N THR A 102 -6.02 -7.04 0.21
CA THR A 102 -6.73 -8.02 -0.64
C THR A 102 -7.26 -7.41 -1.93
N GLU A 103 -7.83 -6.20 -1.90
CA GLU A 103 -8.49 -5.63 -3.09
C GLU A 103 -7.66 -4.56 -3.79
N GLY A 104 -6.82 -3.82 -3.04
CA GLY A 104 -6.10 -2.67 -3.56
C GLY A 104 -4.77 -3.03 -4.21
N LEU A 105 -3.81 -3.46 -3.38
CA LEU A 105 -2.45 -3.78 -3.83
C LEU A 105 -2.44 -4.98 -4.77
N ASN A 106 -3.21 -6.03 -4.48
CA ASN A 106 -3.31 -7.19 -5.37
C ASN A 106 -3.84 -6.81 -6.76
N LYS A 107 -4.89 -6.00 -6.85
CA LYS A 107 -5.39 -5.51 -8.13
C LYS A 107 -4.37 -4.64 -8.87
N ALA A 108 -3.65 -3.78 -8.15
CA ALA A 108 -2.57 -3.00 -8.75
C ALA A 108 -1.46 -3.89 -9.32
N ALA A 109 -1.13 -5.01 -8.67
CA ALA A 109 -0.20 -6.00 -9.21
C ALA A 109 -0.78 -6.74 -10.42
N GLU A 110 -2.07 -7.10 -10.43
CA GLU A 110 -2.75 -7.68 -11.60
C GLU A 110 -2.67 -6.75 -12.81
N ASP A 111 -2.90 -5.46 -12.61
CA ASP A 111 -2.80 -4.45 -13.68
C ASP A 111 -1.34 -4.35 -14.21
N ILE A 112 -0.35 -4.39 -13.31
CA ILE A 112 1.06 -4.38 -13.71
C ILE A 112 1.43 -5.65 -14.50
N LEU A 113 1.06 -6.83 -14.00
CA LEU A 113 1.43 -8.13 -14.58
C LEU A 113 0.70 -8.40 -15.91
N SER A 114 -0.56 -7.97 -16.03
CA SER A 114 -1.32 -8.07 -17.28
C SER A 114 -0.85 -7.07 -18.34
N GLY A 115 0.04 -6.14 -17.99
CA GLY A 115 0.60 -5.16 -18.90
C GLY A 115 -0.44 -4.17 -19.41
N THR A 116 -1.50 -3.90 -18.62
CA THR A 116 -2.63 -3.07 -19.05
C THR A 116 -2.15 -1.69 -19.53
N HIS A 117 -2.26 -1.48 -20.84
CA HIS A 117 -1.62 -0.37 -21.57
C HIS A 117 -2.08 1.04 -21.16
N HIS A 118 -3.14 1.15 -20.35
CA HIS A 118 -3.63 2.44 -19.86
C HIS A 118 -2.73 3.06 -18.78
N LEU A 119 -1.91 2.26 -18.08
CA LEU A 119 -1.00 2.76 -17.03
C LEU A 119 0.02 3.79 -17.54
N PHE A 120 0.36 3.72 -18.84
CA PHE A 120 1.41 4.56 -19.45
C PHE A 120 0.99 5.17 -20.79
N ALA A 121 -0.31 5.34 -21.04
CA ALA A 121 -0.83 5.79 -22.34
C ALA A 121 -0.21 7.12 -22.80
N SER A 122 0.06 8.05 -21.87
CA SER A 122 0.66 9.36 -22.11
C SER A 122 2.20 9.38 -21.98
N THR A 123 2.83 8.25 -21.68
CA THR A 123 4.27 8.17 -21.41
C THR A 123 5.05 7.88 -22.70
N PRO A 124 6.17 8.60 -22.97
CA PRO A 124 7.07 8.28 -24.08
C PRO A 124 7.55 6.82 -24.03
N ALA A 125 7.60 6.14 -25.18
CA ALA A 125 7.87 4.69 -25.25
C ALA A 125 9.21 4.28 -24.62
N ASP A 126 10.22 5.12 -24.72
CA ASP A 126 11.56 4.99 -24.13
C ASP A 126 11.56 5.05 -22.60
N ARG A 127 10.58 5.73 -22.00
CA ARG A 127 10.45 5.89 -20.54
C ARG A 127 9.56 4.84 -19.88
N LYS A 128 8.70 4.18 -20.63
CA LYS A 128 7.76 3.16 -20.09
C LYS A 128 8.47 2.04 -19.30
N PRO A 129 9.63 1.50 -19.72
CA PRO A 129 10.31 0.46 -18.95
C PRO A 129 10.78 0.96 -17.58
N LEU A 130 11.33 2.18 -17.51
CA LEU A 130 11.78 2.78 -16.26
C LEU A 130 10.60 3.03 -15.32
N GLU A 131 9.51 3.59 -15.83
CA GLU A 131 8.34 3.88 -15.01
C GLU A 131 7.63 2.63 -14.51
N MET A 132 7.59 1.58 -15.33
CA MET A 132 7.10 0.28 -14.88
C MET A 132 7.96 -0.28 -13.74
N ARG A 133 9.29 -0.17 -13.85
CA ARG A 133 10.20 -0.61 -12.78
C ARG A 133 9.98 0.16 -11.48
N LEU A 134 9.86 1.48 -11.55
CA LEU A 134 9.59 2.32 -10.38
C LEU A 134 8.22 2.02 -9.76
N LEU A 135 7.19 1.77 -10.58
CA LEU A 135 5.87 1.43 -10.09
C LEU A 135 5.86 0.09 -9.34
N LYS A 136 6.54 -0.93 -9.90
CA LYS A 136 6.75 -2.22 -9.24
C LYS A 136 7.48 -2.06 -7.91
N LEU A 137 8.57 -1.30 -7.91
CA LEU A 137 9.37 -1.01 -6.72
C LEU A 137 8.50 -0.42 -5.60
N GLU A 138 7.74 0.63 -5.91
CA GLU A 138 6.88 1.30 -4.93
C GLU A 138 5.73 0.41 -4.45
N LEU A 139 5.17 -0.44 -5.32
CA LEU A 139 4.14 -1.38 -4.92
C LEU A 139 4.66 -2.43 -3.93
N VAL A 140 5.84 -3.01 -4.20
CA VAL A 140 6.50 -3.98 -3.30
C VAL A 140 6.91 -3.34 -1.98
N ARG A 141 7.46 -2.11 -2.01
CA ARG A 141 7.78 -1.34 -0.80
C ARG A 141 6.53 -1.04 0.02
N SER A 142 5.43 -0.68 -0.64
CA SER A 142 4.14 -0.44 0.03
C SER A 142 3.67 -1.68 0.77
N MET A 143 3.64 -2.85 0.11
CA MET A 143 3.29 -4.12 0.77
C MET A 143 4.23 -4.43 1.95
N THR A 144 5.54 -4.29 1.76
CA THR A 144 6.54 -4.52 2.82
C THR A 144 6.28 -3.63 4.04
N SER A 145 5.96 -2.35 3.81
CA SER A 145 5.68 -1.40 4.88
C SER A 145 4.42 -1.77 5.65
N TRP A 146 3.39 -2.28 4.98
CA TRP A 146 2.18 -2.78 5.62
C TRP A 146 2.43 -4.04 6.44
N MET A 147 3.29 -4.95 5.98
CA MET A 147 3.69 -6.13 6.74
C MET A 147 4.47 -5.81 8.03
N LYS A 148 4.96 -4.57 8.18
CA LYS A 148 5.61 -4.10 9.43
C LYS A 148 4.62 -3.60 10.46
N LEU A 149 3.38 -3.28 10.05
CA LEU A 149 2.32 -2.88 10.96
C LEU A 149 1.73 -4.10 11.70
N LYS A 150 0.98 -3.83 12.76
CA LYS A 150 0.26 -4.86 13.52
C LYS A 150 -1.01 -5.29 12.77
N LEU A 151 -0.83 -6.17 11.78
CA LEU A 151 -1.94 -6.71 10.98
C LEU A 151 -2.79 -7.71 11.78
N PRO A 152 -4.10 -7.83 11.50
CA PRO A 152 -4.93 -8.86 12.10
C PRO A 152 -4.47 -10.27 11.73
N ASN A 153 -4.53 -11.21 12.69
CA ASN A 153 -4.06 -12.59 12.47
C ASN A 153 -4.72 -13.25 11.26
N GLN A 154 -6.03 -13.06 11.07
CA GLN A 154 -6.75 -13.64 9.92
C GLN A 154 -6.17 -13.16 8.58
N ILE A 155 -5.80 -11.88 8.49
CA ILE A 155 -5.21 -11.30 7.29
C ILE A 155 -3.84 -11.91 7.03
N ILE A 156 -3.03 -12.10 8.06
CA ILE A 156 -1.72 -12.76 7.93
C ILE A 156 -1.89 -14.22 7.47
N CYS A 157 -2.85 -14.96 8.02
CA CYS A 157 -3.12 -16.35 7.65
C CYS A 157 -3.48 -16.48 6.16
N ASP A 158 -4.32 -15.57 5.66
CA ASP A 158 -4.87 -15.67 4.31
C ASP A 158 -4.11 -14.84 3.27
N ILE A 159 -3.06 -14.11 3.66
CA ILE A 159 -2.38 -13.16 2.77
C ILE A 159 -1.91 -13.80 1.47
N HIS A 160 -1.34 -15.01 1.52
CA HIS A 160 -0.86 -15.73 0.34
C HIS A 160 -2.01 -16.20 -0.58
N LYS A 161 -3.21 -16.38 -0.03
CA LYS A 161 -4.41 -16.76 -0.79
C LYS A 161 -5.02 -15.54 -1.49
N THR A 162 -5.05 -14.41 -0.80
CA THR A 162 -5.72 -13.18 -1.27
C THR A 162 -4.82 -12.29 -2.14
N ASN A 163 -3.51 -12.47 -2.09
CA ASN A 163 -2.54 -11.59 -2.76
C ASN A 163 -1.70 -12.29 -3.84
N SER A 164 -2.27 -13.27 -4.56
CA SER A 164 -1.53 -14.11 -5.50
C SER A 164 -0.78 -13.30 -6.58
N ALA A 165 -1.35 -12.21 -7.09
CA ALA A 165 -0.69 -11.36 -8.07
C ALA A 165 0.47 -10.56 -7.46
N MET A 166 0.34 -10.08 -6.22
CA MET A 166 1.47 -9.46 -5.51
C MET A 166 2.61 -10.46 -5.31
N PHE A 167 2.30 -11.69 -4.90
CA PHE A 167 3.33 -12.72 -4.74
C PHE A 167 4.00 -13.06 -6.05
N ASN A 168 3.24 -13.24 -7.13
CA ASN A 168 3.80 -13.45 -8.48
C ASN A 168 4.71 -12.31 -8.90
N LEU A 169 4.31 -11.05 -8.62
CA LEU A 169 5.16 -9.89 -8.89
C LEU A 169 6.46 -9.95 -8.09
N ILE A 170 6.39 -10.18 -6.77
CA ILE A 170 7.56 -10.27 -5.89
C ILE A 170 8.52 -11.37 -6.36
N PHE A 171 8.01 -12.58 -6.63
CA PHE A 171 8.85 -13.69 -7.09
C PHE A 171 9.40 -13.46 -8.49
N SER A 172 8.69 -12.76 -9.38
CA SER A 172 9.22 -12.40 -10.69
C SER A 172 10.45 -11.50 -10.58
N GLU A 173 10.44 -10.53 -9.65
CA GLU A 173 11.59 -9.63 -9.44
C GLU A 173 12.77 -10.35 -8.77
N LEU A 174 12.51 -11.39 -7.95
CA LEU A 174 13.55 -12.22 -7.34
C LEU A 174 14.25 -13.14 -8.35
N ASN A 175 13.50 -13.64 -9.33
CA ASN A 175 14.02 -14.53 -10.37
C ASN A 175 14.80 -13.78 -11.47
N GLU A 176 14.64 -12.45 -11.56
CA GLU A 176 15.26 -11.61 -12.59
C GLU A 176 16.16 -10.49 -12.01
N PRO A 177 17.14 -10.81 -11.13
CA PRO A 177 17.92 -9.80 -10.39
C PRO A 177 18.71 -8.83 -11.28
N GLN A 178 18.98 -9.23 -12.53
CA GLN A 178 19.74 -8.43 -13.50
C GLN A 178 18.96 -7.25 -14.08
N GLN A 179 17.63 -7.21 -13.90
CA GLN A 179 16.79 -6.15 -14.48
C GLN A 179 16.76 -4.86 -13.65
N SER A 180 16.80 -4.98 -12.32
CA SER A 180 16.76 -3.85 -11.38
C SER A 180 17.24 -4.30 -10.01
N GLU A 181 18.40 -3.82 -9.58
CA GLU A 181 18.94 -4.10 -8.24
C GLU A 181 17.98 -3.58 -7.14
N ASP A 182 17.42 -2.38 -7.31
CA ASP A 182 16.47 -1.80 -6.36
C ASP A 182 15.21 -2.66 -6.19
N ASN A 183 14.66 -3.20 -7.28
CA ASN A 183 13.47 -4.05 -7.21
C ASN A 183 13.78 -5.38 -6.56
N TYR A 184 14.92 -5.98 -6.89
CA TYR A 184 15.40 -7.21 -6.28
C TYR A 184 15.58 -7.05 -4.77
N THR A 185 16.20 -5.95 -4.33
CA THR A 185 16.36 -5.64 -2.90
C THR A 185 15.00 -5.46 -2.22
N ALA A 186 14.08 -4.69 -2.82
CA ALA A 186 12.75 -4.48 -2.25
C ALA A 186 11.93 -5.79 -2.15
N ALA A 187 12.01 -6.64 -3.18
CA ALA A 187 11.36 -7.96 -3.17
C ALA A 187 11.96 -8.86 -2.08
N THR A 188 13.29 -8.84 -1.93
CA THR A 188 14.01 -9.57 -0.88
C THR A 188 13.57 -9.12 0.51
N ASP A 189 13.52 -7.80 0.75
CA ASP A 189 13.05 -7.23 2.02
C ASP A 189 11.60 -7.63 2.32
N CYS A 190 10.74 -7.67 1.30
CA CYS A 190 9.37 -8.11 1.44
C CYS A 190 9.28 -9.58 1.89
N ILE A 191 10.06 -10.47 1.26
CA ILE A 191 10.12 -11.89 1.63
C ILE A 191 10.65 -12.07 3.05
N ILE A 192 11.72 -11.35 3.42
CA ILE A 192 12.27 -11.40 4.78
C ILE A 192 11.21 -11.00 5.80
N GLN A 193 10.44 -9.94 5.52
CA GLN A 193 9.36 -9.50 6.40
C GLN A 193 8.24 -10.55 6.51
N LEU A 194 7.85 -11.17 5.41
CA LEU A 194 6.84 -12.25 5.39
C LEU A 194 7.30 -13.49 6.17
N LEU A 195 8.58 -13.89 6.02
CA LEU A 195 9.18 -14.97 6.81
C LEU A 195 9.27 -14.63 8.30
N THR A 196 9.51 -13.35 8.62
CA THR A 196 9.51 -12.87 10.00
C THR A 196 8.11 -12.98 10.59
N LEU A 197 7.08 -12.58 9.84
CA LEU A 197 5.68 -12.73 10.26
C LEU A 197 5.31 -14.20 10.46
N SER A 198 5.61 -15.07 9.49
CA SER A 198 5.23 -16.49 9.56
C SER A 198 5.85 -17.22 10.75
N LYS A 199 7.02 -16.77 11.23
CA LYS A 199 7.69 -17.34 12.42
C LYS A 199 7.17 -16.83 13.76
N LYS A 200 6.39 -15.74 13.80
CA LYS A 200 5.88 -15.16 15.06
C LYS A 200 4.87 -16.05 15.78
N SER A 201 4.13 -16.88 15.05
CA SER A 201 3.10 -17.75 15.61
C SER A 201 2.95 -19.04 14.82
N ARG A 202 2.64 -20.15 15.51
CA ARG A 202 2.25 -21.42 14.85
C ARG A 202 0.96 -21.28 14.06
N GLU A 203 0.16 -20.25 14.33
CA GLU A 203 -1.07 -19.93 13.61
C GLU A 203 -0.82 -19.59 12.13
N PHE A 204 0.40 -19.15 11.77
CA PHE A 204 0.76 -18.74 10.41
C PHE A 204 1.46 -19.83 9.61
N LYS A 205 1.23 -21.10 9.97
CA LYS A 205 1.88 -22.25 9.34
C LYS A 205 1.64 -22.30 7.83
N ASP A 206 0.42 -22.04 7.37
CA ASP A 206 0.09 -22.06 5.93
C ASP A 206 0.95 -21.07 5.13
N LEU A 207 1.18 -19.87 5.69
CA LEU A 207 2.06 -18.88 5.07
C LEU A 207 3.52 -19.37 5.06
N ALA A 208 3.99 -19.99 6.15
CA ALA A 208 5.34 -20.55 6.18
C ALA A 208 5.53 -21.66 5.14
N ASP A 209 4.56 -22.59 5.05
CA ASP A 209 4.57 -23.70 4.13
C ASP A 209 4.52 -23.20 2.67
N PHE A 210 3.69 -22.19 2.38
CA PHE A 210 3.65 -21.53 1.07
C PHE A 210 5.02 -20.93 0.71
N MET A 211 5.65 -20.17 1.61
CA MET A 211 6.93 -19.50 1.33
C MET A 211 8.09 -20.48 1.12
N LEU A 212 8.02 -21.67 1.69
CA LEU A 212 9.01 -22.73 1.50
C LEU A 212 8.80 -23.56 0.23
N ALA A 213 7.63 -23.45 -0.40
CA ALA A 213 7.26 -24.20 -1.60
C ALA A 213 7.55 -23.47 -2.92
N GLN A 214 7.87 -22.18 -2.86
CA GLN A 214 8.23 -21.33 -4.01
C GLN A 214 9.71 -21.49 -4.36
#